data_AF-A0A8J3IES2-F1
#
_entry.id   AF-A0A8J3IES2-F1
#
_cell.length_a   1.000
_cell.length_b   1.000
_cell.length_c   1.000
_cell.angle_alpha   90.00
_cell.angle_beta   90.00
_cell.angle_gamma   90.00
#
_symmetry.space_group_name_H-M   'P 1'
#
loop_
_entity.id
_entity.type
_entity.pdbx_description
1 polymer ?
#
loop_
_entity_poly.entity_id
_entity_poly.type
_entity_poly.pdbx_seq_one_letter_code
_entity_poly.pdbx_strand_id
1 'polypeptide(L)'
;MGNNDTEELHTLSRSVFASLSESVLIYDLQGNIVQMNSAAQQLFEVQPEAFVGISWCQFLASLKPYELEHPEDGSKPQSIIGCDRDDILPQTNSNGTSLCTPSGHELQIHLASAPVYNRQGKLIGGYTICHDLTAHHQQEARTLQAFTSLLTLVEQLVAIACREETGIDKETCAISPILVTGKLLVEIIAKVLNCHYVDVFAIDPQGDRQHLLGASNLTPEQEQRLREETEQAPLSDYIDEATIAQLHANQVVLLDLQQQPYVTPRSDFGARYRLLALWYSMES
;
A
#
# COMPACT_ATOMS: atom_id res chain seq x y z
N MET A 1 -7.25 54.67 18.31
CA MET A 1 -7.90 53.64 17.48
C MET A 1 -6.93 52.53 17.03
N GLY A 2 -5.68 52.79 16.64
CA GLY A 2 -4.79 51.74 16.09
C GLY A 2 -4.28 50.60 17.01
N ASN A 3 -4.30 50.73 18.34
CA ASN A 3 -3.83 49.64 19.24
C ASN A 3 -4.88 48.53 19.45
N ASN A 4 -6.17 48.88 19.49
CA ASN A 4 -7.25 47.91 19.73
C ASN A 4 -7.41 46.95 18.55
N ASP A 5 -7.38 47.47 17.32
CA ASP A 5 -7.52 46.68 16.09
C ASP A 5 -6.35 45.68 15.92
N THR A 6 -5.15 46.04 16.41
CA THR A 6 -3.97 45.18 16.35
C THR A 6 -4.06 44.05 17.38
N GLU A 7 -4.50 44.34 18.61
CA GLU A 7 -4.76 43.31 19.63
C GLU A 7 -5.91 42.36 19.22
N GLU A 8 -6.97 42.88 18.62
CA GLU A 8 -8.09 42.08 18.11
C GLU A 8 -7.64 41.14 16.99
N LEU A 9 -6.83 41.63 16.03
CA LEU A 9 -6.30 40.81 14.94
C LEU A 9 -5.31 39.73 15.45
N HIS A 10 -4.44 40.07 16.41
CA HIS A 10 -3.54 39.11 17.03
C HIS A 10 -4.29 38.03 17.81
N THR A 11 -5.33 38.43 18.54
CA THR A 11 -6.21 37.50 19.27
C THR A 11 -6.94 36.59 18.30
N LEU A 12 -7.53 37.14 17.24
CA LEU A 12 -8.22 36.36 16.21
C LEU A 12 -7.29 35.35 15.53
N SER A 13 -6.10 35.77 15.11
CA SER A 13 -5.12 34.88 14.46
C SER A 13 -4.69 33.74 15.39
N ARG A 14 -4.49 34.03 16.68
CA ARG A 14 -4.16 33.02 17.68
C ARG A 14 -5.32 32.04 17.89
N SER A 15 -6.55 32.54 17.99
CA SER A 15 -7.74 31.71 18.16
C SER A 15 -7.96 30.80 16.95
N VAL A 16 -7.83 31.33 15.73
CA VAL A 16 -7.95 30.53 14.50
C VAL A 16 -6.88 29.44 14.48
N PHE A 17 -5.61 29.79 14.71
CA PHE A 17 -4.52 28.83 14.75
C PHE A 17 -4.78 27.73 15.79
N ALA A 18 -5.24 28.09 16.99
CA ALA A 18 -5.54 27.13 18.05
C ALA A 18 -6.78 26.27 17.78
N SER A 19 -7.73 26.72 16.94
CA SER A 19 -8.95 25.97 16.60
C SER A 19 -8.83 25.11 15.35
N LEU A 20 -7.74 25.23 14.58
CA LEU A 20 -7.50 24.36 13.43
C LEU A 20 -7.46 22.90 13.88
N SER A 21 -8.24 22.06 13.22
CA SER A 21 -8.26 20.61 13.47
C SER A 21 -7.01 19.90 12.97
N GLU A 22 -6.31 20.53 12.03
CA GLU A 22 -5.09 19.99 11.43
C GLU A 22 -3.88 20.35 12.28
N SER A 23 -2.93 19.43 12.43
CA SER A 23 -1.74 19.64 13.26
C SER A 23 -0.78 20.59 12.56
N VAL A 24 -0.62 21.81 13.10
CA VAL A 24 0.24 22.86 12.54
C VAL A 24 1.31 23.28 13.53
N LEU A 25 2.55 23.35 13.05
CA LEU A 25 3.73 23.79 13.78
C LEU A 25 4.46 24.89 13.00
N ILE A 26 4.97 25.90 13.71
CA ILE A 26 5.67 27.06 13.15
C ILE A 26 7.07 27.10 13.76
N TYR A 27 8.09 27.35 12.93
CA TYR A 27 9.48 27.45 13.34
C TYR A 27 10.19 28.69 12.78
N ASP A 28 11.25 29.12 13.48
CA ASP A 28 12.11 30.24 13.09
C ASP A 28 13.11 29.84 11.99
N LEU A 29 13.97 30.79 11.59
CA LEU A 29 15.01 30.56 10.58
C LEU A 29 16.09 29.55 11.00
N GLN A 30 16.18 29.25 12.30
CA GLN A 30 17.08 28.24 12.84
C GLN A 30 16.39 26.87 12.94
N GLY A 31 15.11 26.77 12.55
CA GLY A 31 14.31 25.55 12.67
C GLY A 31 13.82 25.27 14.09
N ASN A 32 13.89 26.24 15.00
CA ASN A 32 13.35 26.09 16.36
C ASN A 32 11.85 26.33 16.35
N ILE A 33 11.12 25.47 17.05
CA ILE A 33 9.67 25.56 17.17
C ILE A 33 9.32 26.83 17.94
N VAL A 34 8.58 27.73 17.28
CA VAL A 34 8.07 28.98 17.87
C VAL A 34 6.64 28.76 18.37
N GLN A 35 5.84 27.98 17.65
CA GLN A 35 4.43 27.76 18.01
C GLN A 35 3.94 26.41 17.51
N MET A 36 3.02 25.81 18.28
CA MET A 36 2.33 24.57 17.89
C MET A 36 0.87 24.67 18.31
N ASN A 37 -0.05 24.31 17.43
CA ASN A 37 -1.48 24.39 17.74
C ASN A 37 -1.94 23.23 18.62
N SER A 38 -3.19 23.31 19.08
CA SER A 38 -3.78 22.30 19.96
C SER A 38 -3.82 20.91 19.30
N ALA A 39 -4.14 20.84 18.00
CA ALA A 39 -4.17 19.59 17.24
C ALA A 39 -2.77 18.93 17.15
N ALA A 40 -1.71 19.69 16.97
CA ALA A 40 -0.34 19.15 16.96
C ALA A 40 0.14 18.74 18.36
N GLN A 41 -0.25 19.46 19.42
CA GLN A 41 0.00 19.04 20.80
C GLN A 41 -0.68 17.70 21.14
N GLN A 42 -1.92 17.53 20.68
CA GLN A 42 -2.66 16.28 20.85
C GLN A 42 -2.05 15.15 20.03
N LEU A 43 -1.70 15.40 18.76
CA LEU A 43 -1.10 14.40 17.88
C LEU A 43 0.21 13.85 18.48
N PHE A 44 1.15 14.72 18.88
CA PHE A 44 2.44 14.30 19.41
C PHE A 44 2.41 13.98 20.92
N GLU A 45 1.27 14.18 21.59
CA GLU A 45 1.07 13.97 23.03
C GLU A 45 2.07 14.75 23.90
N VAL A 46 2.32 16.01 23.53
CA VAL A 46 3.32 16.85 24.21
C VAL A 46 2.69 18.07 24.87
N GLN A 47 3.30 18.48 25.99
CA GLN A 47 2.87 19.67 26.73
C GLN A 47 3.43 20.95 26.10
N PRO A 48 2.67 22.06 26.08
CA PRO A 48 3.04 23.33 25.42
C PRO A 48 4.44 23.84 25.73
N GLU A 49 4.90 23.66 26.97
CA GLU A 49 6.15 24.21 27.48
C GLU A 49 7.38 23.37 27.11
N ALA A 50 7.16 22.13 26.66
CA ALA A 50 8.24 21.16 26.48
C ALA A 50 8.98 21.29 25.14
N PHE A 51 8.43 22.02 24.15
CA PHE A 51 8.93 22.01 22.77
C PHE A 51 9.27 23.40 22.21
N VAL A 52 8.84 24.49 22.85
CA VAL A 52 9.17 25.85 22.37
C VAL A 52 10.67 26.09 22.48
N GLY A 53 11.29 26.53 21.39
CA GLY A 53 12.73 26.76 21.30
C GLY A 53 13.57 25.50 21.02
N ILE A 54 12.95 24.32 20.92
CA ILE A 54 13.62 23.09 20.48
C ILE A 54 13.61 23.04 18.95
N SER A 55 14.70 22.56 18.35
CA SER A 55 14.75 22.32 16.91
C SER A 55 13.71 21.27 16.51
N TRP A 56 12.93 21.53 15.45
CA TRP A 56 11.95 20.58 14.91
C TRP A 56 12.59 19.22 14.56
N CYS A 57 13.77 19.25 13.97
CA CYS A 57 14.54 18.05 13.66
C CYS A 57 14.91 17.25 14.92
N GLN A 58 15.34 17.95 15.97
CA GLN A 58 15.66 17.34 17.25
C GLN A 58 14.42 16.79 17.95
N PHE A 59 13.29 17.49 17.84
CA PHE A 59 12.01 17.05 18.36
C PHE A 59 11.57 15.74 17.67
N LEU A 60 11.58 15.69 16.34
CA LEU A 60 11.26 14.47 15.61
C LEU A 60 12.23 13.32 15.92
N ALA A 61 13.54 13.60 16.06
CA ALA A 61 14.52 12.59 16.45
C ALA A 61 14.35 12.10 17.90
N SER A 62 13.70 12.88 18.76
CA SER A 62 13.36 12.45 20.12
C SER A 62 12.15 11.51 20.15
N LEU A 63 11.31 11.53 19.11
CA LEU A 63 10.28 10.52 18.90
C LEU A 63 10.96 9.26 18.39
N LYS A 64 10.62 8.11 18.97
CA LYS A 64 11.26 6.86 18.58
C LYS A 64 10.85 6.53 17.13
N PRO A 65 11.80 6.21 16.24
CA PRO A 65 11.46 5.63 14.95
C PRO A 65 10.68 4.35 15.20
N TYR A 66 9.53 4.19 14.54
CA TYR A 66 8.84 2.91 14.55
C TYR A 66 9.50 1.99 13.52
N GLU A 67 10.23 0.99 13.99
CA GLU A 67 10.68 -0.13 13.15
C GLU A 67 9.50 -1.05 12.91
N LEU A 68 8.96 -1.09 11.68
CA LEU A 68 8.13 -2.22 11.28
C LEU A 68 8.99 -3.48 11.39
N GLU A 69 8.59 -4.44 12.22
CA GLU A 69 9.34 -5.70 12.42
C GLU A 69 9.50 -6.54 11.14
N HIS A 70 8.82 -6.20 10.04
CA HIS A 70 8.98 -6.85 8.74
C HIS A 70 8.93 -5.84 7.57
N PRO A 71 10.05 -5.31 7.08
CA PRO A 71 10.10 -4.74 5.75
C PRO A 71 10.20 -5.91 4.76
N GLU A 72 9.07 -6.46 4.32
CA GLU A 72 9.05 -7.51 3.28
C GLU A 72 9.70 -7.05 1.96
N ASP A 73 9.92 -5.74 1.80
CA ASP A 73 10.49 -5.12 0.61
C ASP A 73 11.98 -4.72 0.74
N GLY A 74 12.67 -5.07 1.83
CA GLY A 74 14.09 -4.70 2.02
C GLY A 74 14.38 -3.18 2.06
N SER A 75 13.34 -2.37 1.97
CA SER A 75 13.34 -0.93 2.14
C SER A 75 13.74 -0.63 3.58
N LYS A 76 14.97 -0.14 3.77
CA LYS A 76 15.41 0.42 5.06
C LYS A 76 14.34 1.40 5.57
N PRO A 77 14.11 1.52 6.89
CA PRO A 77 13.26 2.56 7.44
C PRO A 77 13.78 3.88 6.89
N GLN A 78 13.03 4.42 5.94
CA GLN A 78 13.47 5.59 5.22
C GLN A 78 13.34 6.69 6.26
N SER A 79 14.47 7.15 6.79
CA SER A 79 14.53 8.31 7.66
C SER A 79 14.28 9.52 6.75
N ILE A 80 13.01 9.75 6.38
CA ILE A 80 12.58 10.77 5.40
C ILE A 80 12.36 12.11 6.11
N ILE A 81 13.25 12.47 7.02
CA ILE A 81 13.33 13.87 7.40
C ILE A 81 14.71 14.30 6.95
N GLY A 82 14.75 14.84 5.73
CA GLY A 82 15.89 15.60 5.21
C GLY A 82 16.11 16.83 6.07
N CYS A 83 16.58 16.61 7.30
CA CYS A 83 17.10 17.60 8.22
C CYS A 83 18.59 17.84 7.91
N ASP A 84 18.95 17.87 6.62
CA ASP A 84 20.26 18.36 6.25
C ASP A 84 20.27 19.87 6.50
N ARG A 85 21.26 20.29 7.29
CA ARG A 85 21.41 21.63 7.85
C ARG A 85 21.40 22.75 6.79
N ASP A 86 21.59 22.38 5.52
CA ASP A 86 21.73 23.27 4.37
C ASP A 86 20.46 23.36 3.49
N ASP A 87 19.43 22.55 3.76
CA ASP A 87 18.22 22.42 2.93
C ASP A 87 16.92 22.73 3.71
N ILE A 88 17.02 23.64 4.67
CA ILE A 88 15.93 23.96 5.63
C ILE A 88 14.61 24.32 4.92
N LEU A 89 14.64 24.81 3.67
CA LEU A 89 13.45 25.20 2.91
C LEU A 89 13.65 25.09 1.39
N PRO A 90 13.22 23.98 0.78
CA PRO A 90 12.21 24.08 -0.29
C PRO A 90 11.16 22.95 -0.18
N GLN A 91 9.90 23.33 0.06
CA GLN A 91 8.69 22.47 0.00
C GLN A 91 8.93 20.95 0.13
N THR A 92 9.15 20.49 1.36
CA THR A 92 9.29 19.06 1.63
C THR A 92 7.92 18.45 1.84
N ASN A 93 7.49 17.63 0.87
CA ASN A 93 6.42 16.66 1.02
C ASN A 93 7.08 15.30 1.22
N SER A 94 7.11 14.80 2.45
CA SER A 94 7.65 13.46 2.74
C SER A 94 6.49 12.48 2.89
N ASN A 95 6.44 11.48 2.02
CA ASN A 95 5.45 10.40 2.12
C ASN A 95 5.74 9.54 3.35
N GLY A 96 4.74 9.45 4.25
CA GLY A 96 4.62 8.44 5.30
C GLY A 96 5.84 8.27 6.22
N THR A 97 5.91 9.04 7.30
CA THR A 97 6.85 8.80 8.40
C THR A 97 6.15 8.09 9.56
N SER A 98 6.65 6.91 9.94
CA SER A 98 6.20 6.15 11.11
C SER A 98 6.97 6.59 12.36
N LEU A 99 6.25 7.01 13.41
CA LEU A 99 6.81 7.45 14.69
C LEU A 99 6.07 6.81 15.86
N CYS A 100 6.70 6.78 17.03
CA CYS A 100 6.00 6.56 18.30
C CYS A 100 5.94 7.84 19.14
N THR A 101 4.76 8.13 19.68
CA THR A 101 4.59 9.18 20.70
C THR A 101 5.30 8.80 22.01
N PRO A 102 5.48 9.75 22.95
CA PRO A 102 6.02 9.45 24.28
C PRO A 102 5.21 8.41 25.07
N SER A 103 3.90 8.27 24.82
CA SER A 103 3.09 7.21 25.45
C SER A 103 3.24 5.84 24.78
N GLY A 104 3.92 5.77 23.63
CA GLY A 104 4.11 4.55 22.84
C GLY A 104 3.05 4.34 21.76
N HIS A 105 2.21 5.34 21.47
CA HIS A 105 1.24 5.25 20.37
C HIS A 105 1.95 5.38 19.03
N GLU A 106 1.67 4.44 18.13
CA GLU A 106 2.15 4.46 16.75
C GLU A 106 1.42 5.54 15.95
N LEU A 107 2.19 6.37 15.25
CA LEU A 107 1.70 7.41 14.38
C LEU A 107 2.24 7.22 12.98
N GLN A 108 1.35 7.27 12.01
CA GLN A 108 1.67 7.39 10.59
C GLN A 108 1.37 8.83 10.18
N ILE A 109 2.41 9.60 9.86
CA ILE A 109 2.22 11.00 9.49
C ILE A 109 2.74 11.33 8.10
N HIS A 110 2.01 12.19 7.40
CA HIS A 110 2.49 12.90 6.22
C HIS A 110 2.82 14.35 6.60
N LEU A 111 3.97 14.83 6.17
CA LEU A 111 4.46 16.17 6.48
C LEU A 111 4.43 17.04 5.22
N ALA A 112 3.83 18.22 5.33
CA ALA A 112 3.87 19.27 4.32
C ALA A 112 4.45 20.55 4.93
N SER A 113 5.58 21.02 4.40
CA SER A 113 6.27 22.20 4.93
C SER A 113 6.35 23.35 3.93
N ALA A 114 6.20 24.59 4.40
CA ALA A 114 6.31 25.77 3.54
C ALA A 114 6.97 26.97 4.26
N PRO A 115 7.74 27.80 3.50
CA PRO A 115 8.39 29.00 4.03
C PRO A 115 7.40 30.11 4.35
N VAL A 116 7.70 30.90 5.38
CA VAL A 116 6.97 32.11 5.76
C VAL A 116 7.84 33.33 5.48
N TYR A 117 7.28 34.29 4.74
CA TYR A 117 7.95 35.55 4.38
C TYR A 117 7.27 36.73 5.05
N ASN A 118 8.05 37.76 5.40
CA ASN A 118 7.49 39.03 5.85
C ASN A 118 6.94 39.87 4.68
N ARG A 119 6.35 41.02 5.00
CA ARG A 119 5.82 41.97 3.99
C ARG A 119 6.85 42.50 2.99
N GLN A 120 8.14 42.39 3.30
CA GLN A 120 9.25 42.81 2.43
C GLN A 120 9.81 41.65 1.58
N GLY A 121 9.20 40.45 1.65
CA GLY A 121 9.67 39.26 0.94
C GLY A 121 10.88 38.59 1.58
N LYS A 122 11.30 39.02 2.78
CA LYS A 122 12.38 38.37 3.51
C LYS A 122 11.82 37.14 4.24
N LEU A 123 12.48 36.00 4.07
CA LEU A 123 12.18 34.78 4.80
C LEU A 123 12.31 35.03 6.31
N ILE A 124 11.30 34.63 7.08
CA ILE A 124 11.26 34.80 8.55
C ILE A 124 11.07 33.48 9.30
N GLY A 125 10.82 32.37 8.61
CA GLY A 125 10.66 31.05 9.20
C GLY A 125 9.94 30.11 8.26
N GLY A 126 9.30 29.09 8.80
CA GLY A 126 8.47 28.15 8.07
C GLY A 126 7.36 27.58 8.95
N TYR A 127 6.46 26.84 8.33
CA TYR A 127 5.48 26.02 9.04
C TYR A 127 5.46 24.61 8.46
N THR A 128 5.02 23.67 9.28
CA THR A 128 4.79 22.27 8.91
C THR A 128 3.39 21.87 9.34
N ILE A 129 2.68 21.25 8.41
CA ILE A 129 1.40 20.60 8.66
C ILE A 129 1.66 19.09 8.73
N CYS A 130 1.13 18.45 9.76
CA CYS A 130 1.21 17.00 9.95
C CYS A 130 -0.18 16.41 9.75
N HIS A 131 -0.33 15.51 8.78
CA HIS A 131 -1.57 14.75 8.59
C HIS A 131 -1.42 13.39 9.26
N ASP A 132 -2.35 13.07 10.17
CA ASP A 132 -2.44 11.75 10.77
C ASP A 132 -3.13 10.78 9.80
N LEU A 133 -2.39 9.78 9.36
CA LEU A 133 -2.86 8.70 8.49
C LEU A 133 -3.03 7.39 9.27
N THR A 134 -2.81 7.38 10.57
CA THR A 134 -2.80 6.17 11.41
C THR A 134 -4.09 5.37 11.29
N ALA A 135 -5.24 6.04 11.42
CA ALA A 135 -6.55 5.38 11.30
C ALA A 135 -6.79 4.78 9.91
N HIS A 136 -6.33 5.45 8.86
CA HIS A 136 -6.46 4.98 7.48
C HIS A 136 -5.64 3.70 7.27
N HIS A 137 -4.35 3.71 7.65
CA HIS A 137 -3.48 2.55 7.51
C HIS A 137 -3.89 1.38 8.41
N GLN A 138 -4.35 1.64 9.65
CA GLN A 138 -4.87 0.59 10.53
C GLN A 138 -6.12 -0.08 9.95
N GLN A 139 -7.00 0.70 9.31
CA GLN A 139 -8.20 0.16 8.68
C GLN A 139 -7.83 -0.73 7.49
N GLU A 140 -6.90 -0.27 6.65
CA GLU A 140 -6.37 -1.04 5.53
C GLU A 140 -5.71 -2.35 6.00
N ALA A 141 -4.85 -2.29 7.02
CA ALA A 141 -4.19 -3.44 7.59
C ALA A 141 -5.20 -4.46 8.19
N ARG A 142 -6.24 -3.99 8.90
CA ARG A 142 -7.30 -4.85 9.42
C ARG A 142 -8.07 -5.55 8.30
N THR A 143 -8.37 -4.81 7.24
CA THR A 143 -9.05 -5.37 6.05
C THR A 143 -8.17 -6.44 5.40
N LEU A 144 -6.89 -6.17 5.18
CA LEU A 144 -5.94 -7.15 4.65
C LEU A 144 -5.80 -8.38 5.56
N GLN A 145 -5.63 -8.19 6.86
CA GLN A 145 -5.53 -9.29 7.83
C GLN A 145 -6.79 -10.17 7.85
N ALA A 146 -7.98 -9.56 7.78
CA ALA A 146 -9.22 -10.31 7.68
C ALA A 146 -9.28 -11.14 6.39
N PHE A 147 -8.82 -10.59 5.26
CA PHE A 147 -8.73 -11.32 4.00
C PHE A 147 -7.73 -12.49 4.07
N THR A 148 -6.53 -12.27 4.60
CA THR A 148 -5.53 -13.33 4.80
C THR A 148 -6.10 -14.43 5.69
N SER A 149 -6.79 -14.07 6.77
CA SER A 149 -7.40 -15.04 7.68
C SER A 149 -8.49 -15.88 6.98
N LEU A 150 -9.30 -15.27 6.11
CA LEU A 150 -10.30 -15.99 5.32
C LEU A 150 -9.66 -16.95 4.32
N LEU A 151 -8.58 -16.54 3.65
CA LEU A 151 -7.82 -17.41 2.75
C LEU A 151 -7.27 -18.64 3.49
N THR A 152 -6.61 -18.44 4.63
CA THR A 152 -6.08 -19.55 5.44
C THR A 152 -7.17 -20.51 5.90
N LEU A 153 -8.36 -20.00 6.27
CA LEU A 153 -9.48 -20.87 6.63
C LEU A 153 -9.97 -21.68 5.44
N VAL A 154 -10.01 -21.10 4.24
CA VAL A 154 -10.42 -21.85 3.05
C VAL A 154 -9.38 -22.89 2.66
N GLU A 155 -8.09 -22.57 2.73
CA GLU A 155 -7.02 -23.55 2.53
C GLU A 155 -7.16 -24.74 3.50
N GLN A 156 -7.48 -24.47 4.77
CA GLN A 156 -7.72 -25.53 5.76
C GLN A 156 -8.97 -26.35 5.46
N LEU A 157 -10.07 -25.73 5.03
CA LEU A 157 -11.30 -26.43 4.66
C LEU A 157 -11.10 -27.31 3.43
N VAL A 158 -10.36 -26.82 2.43
CA VAL A 158 -9.94 -27.57 1.25
C VAL A 158 -9.10 -28.77 1.66
N ALA A 159 -8.12 -28.58 2.55
CA ALA A 159 -7.30 -29.67 3.06
C ALA A 159 -8.11 -30.74 3.85
N ILE A 160 -9.21 -30.35 4.50
CA ILE A 160 -10.12 -31.29 5.18
C ILE A 160 -11.00 -32.03 4.17
N ALA A 161 -11.57 -31.35 3.18
CA ALA A 161 -12.37 -31.97 2.13
C ALA A 161 -11.58 -33.03 1.36
N CYS A 162 -10.29 -32.81 1.11
CA CYS A 162 -9.40 -33.80 0.50
C CYS A 162 -9.13 -35.04 1.38
N ARG A 163 -9.34 -34.96 2.71
CA ARG A 163 -9.11 -36.08 3.63
C ARG A 163 -10.31 -37.03 3.77
N GLU A 164 -11.52 -36.58 3.44
CA GLU A 164 -12.73 -37.40 3.54
C GLU A 164 -12.96 -38.33 2.33
N GLU A 165 -12.16 -38.20 1.26
CA GLU A 165 -12.20 -39.08 0.08
C GLU A 165 -11.43 -40.40 0.25
N THR A 166 -11.46 -41.01 1.43
CA THR A 166 -11.14 -42.45 1.55
C THR A 166 -12.41 -43.27 1.31
N GLY A 167 -12.86 -43.38 0.05
CA GLY A 167 -13.91 -44.34 -0.28
C GLY A 167 -14.75 -44.17 -1.55
N ILE A 168 -14.39 -43.31 -2.50
CA ILE A 168 -15.15 -43.16 -3.76
C ILE A 168 -14.20 -43.28 -4.97
N ASP A 169 -14.65 -43.99 -5.99
CA ASP A 169 -13.90 -44.48 -7.14
C ASP A 169 -13.01 -43.43 -7.83
N LYS A 170 -11.75 -43.84 -8.08
CA LYS A 170 -10.58 -43.04 -8.51
C LYS A 170 -10.66 -42.34 -9.87
N GLU A 171 -11.78 -42.35 -10.59
CA GLU A 171 -11.86 -41.77 -11.94
C GLU A 171 -12.61 -40.44 -12.03
N THR A 172 -13.18 -39.93 -10.93
CA THR A 172 -14.02 -38.70 -11.01
C THR A 172 -13.68 -37.57 -10.01
N CYS A 173 -12.66 -37.70 -9.16
CA CYS A 173 -12.47 -36.81 -8.00
C CYS A 173 -11.17 -35.99 -7.91
N ALA A 174 -10.37 -35.86 -8.97
CA ALA A 174 -9.16 -35.03 -8.90
C ALA A 174 -9.40 -33.52 -9.14
N ILE A 175 -10.61 -33.10 -9.55
CA ILE A 175 -10.86 -31.76 -10.12
C ILE A 175 -11.51 -30.77 -9.12
N SER A 176 -12.11 -31.23 -8.01
CA SER A 176 -12.97 -30.38 -7.18
C SER A 176 -12.22 -29.34 -6.31
N PRO A 177 -11.12 -29.68 -5.60
CA PRO A 177 -10.55 -28.76 -4.61
C PRO A 177 -9.75 -27.61 -5.25
N ILE A 178 -8.98 -27.89 -6.30
CA ILE A 178 -8.11 -26.89 -6.95
C ILE A 178 -8.90 -25.84 -7.73
N LEU A 179 -10.05 -26.23 -8.30
CA LEU A 179 -10.94 -25.33 -9.04
C LEU A 179 -11.68 -24.38 -8.08
N VAL A 180 -12.09 -24.87 -6.90
CA VAL A 180 -12.68 -24.06 -5.85
C VAL A 180 -11.67 -23.04 -5.32
N THR A 181 -10.42 -23.45 -5.09
CA THR A 181 -9.36 -22.55 -4.63
C THR A 181 -9.03 -21.47 -5.66
N GLY A 182 -8.92 -21.83 -6.94
CA GLY A 182 -8.65 -20.84 -8.00
C GLY A 182 -9.75 -19.81 -8.15
N LYS A 183 -11.02 -20.22 -8.09
CA LYS A 183 -12.15 -19.28 -8.13
C LYS A 183 -12.13 -18.29 -6.96
N LEU A 184 -11.85 -18.77 -5.75
CA LEU A 184 -11.79 -17.90 -4.58
C LEU A 184 -10.63 -16.90 -4.63
N LEU A 185 -9.43 -17.36 -5.04
CA LEU A 185 -8.26 -16.49 -5.19
C LEU A 185 -8.57 -15.32 -6.13
N VAL A 186 -9.21 -15.62 -7.26
CA VAL A 186 -9.57 -14.63 -8.26
C VAL A 186 -10.58 -13.62 -7.74
N GLU A 187 -11.59 -14.05 -6.96
CA GLU A 187 -12.54 -13.14 -6.32
C GLU A 187 -11.87 -12.19 -5.32
N ILE A 188 -10.83 -12.65 -4.62
CA ILE A 188 -10.11 -11.85 -3.62
C ILE A 188 -9.15 -10.87 -4.30
N ILE A 189 -8.35 -11.34 -5.26
CA ILE A 189 -7.41 -10.50 -6.01
C ILE A 189 -8.17 -9.38 -6.74
N ALA A 190 -9.31 -9.69 -7.36
CA ALA A 190 -10.14 -8.70 -8.04
C ALA A 190 -10.66 -7.59 -7.11
N LYS A 191 -10.95 -7.91 -5.84
CA LYS A 191 -11.40 -6.93 -4.84
C LYS A 191 -10.27 -6.03 -4.34
N VAL A 192 -9.03 -6.55 -4.27
CA VAL A 192 -7.87 -5.82 -3.73
C VAL A 192 -7.23 -4.93 -4.79
N LEU A 193 -7.01 -5.46 -6.00
CA LEU A 193 -6.21 -4.78 -7.02
C LEU A 193 -6.99 -3.80 -7.90
N ASN A 194 -8.32 -3.69 -7.73
CA ASN A 194 -9.22 -2.86 -8.54
C ASN A 194 -8.89 -2.92 -10.06
N CYS A 195 -8.67 -4.14 -10.54
CA CYS A 195 -8.16 -4.43 -11.88
C CYS A 195 -9.29 -4.74 -12.87
N HIS A 196 -8.99 -4.60 -14.17
CA HIS A 196 -9.99 -4.78 -15.24
C HIS A 196 -10.57 -6.21 -15.24
N TYR A 197 -9.71 -7.22 -15.18
CA TYR A 197 -10.09 -8.59 -14.85
C TYR A 197 -8.90 -9.34 -14.22
N VAL A 198 -9.19 -10.45 -13.56
CA VAL A 198 -8.19 -11.37 -13.00
C VAL A 198 -8.55 -12.78 -13.46
N ASP A 199 -7.53 -13.55 -13.81
CA ASP A 199 -7.63 -14.98 -14.03
C ASP A 199 -6.52 -15.73 -13.28
N VAL A 200 -6.79 -16.99 -12.93
CA VAL A 200 -5.82 -17.89 -12.32
C VAL A 200 -5.86 -19.19 -13.12
N PHE A 201 -4.68 -19.66 -13.52
CA PHE A 201 -4.50 -20.89 -14.27
C PHE A 201 -3.54 -21.84 -13.54
N ALA A 202 -3.78 -23.14 -13.69
CA ALA A 202 -2.78 -24.16 -13.43
C ALA A 202 -2.03 -24.48 -14.73
N ILE A 203 -0.74 -24.78 -14.62
CA ILE A 203 0.09 -25.25 -15.75
C ILE A 203 0.46 -26.70 -15.47
N ASP A 204 0.30 -27.57 -16.47
CA ASP A 204 0.68 -28.98 -16.33
C ASP A 204 2.22 -29.11 -16.16
N PRO A 205 2.72 -29.86 -15.16
CA PRO A 205 4.16 -29.94 -14.89
C PRO A 205 4.97 -30.65 -15.98
N GLN A 206 4.32 -31.36 -16.91
CA GLN A 206 4.98 -32.05 -18.03
C GLN A 206 4.58 -31.50 -19.40
N GLY A 207 3.73 -30.48 -19.47
CA GLY A 207 3.30 -29.90 -20.75
C GLY A 207 2.91 -28.45 -20.61
N ASP A 208 3.07 -27.69 -21.69
CA ASP A 208 2.70 -26.26 -21.75
C ASP A 208 1.18 -26.01 -21.64
N ARG A 209 0.36 -27.00 -21.26
CA ARG A 209 -1.09 -26.84 -21.20
C ARG A 209 -1.51 -26.08 -19.95
N GLN A 210 -2.42 -25.14 -20.15
CA GLN A 210 -2.98 -24.29 -19.11
C GLN A 210 -4.43 -24.70 -18.83
N HIS A 211 -4.81 -24.74 -17.56
CA HIS A 211 -6.18 -25.02 -17.12
C HIS A 211 -6.70 -23.82 -16.34
N LEU A 212 -7.82 -23.22 -16.79
CA LEU A 212 -8.43 -22.08 -16.10
C LEU A 212 -9.09 -22.53 -14.80
N LEU A 213 -8.54 -22.09 -13.66
CA LEU A 213 -9.08 -22.37 -12.34
C LEU A 213 -10.15 -21.35 -11.92
N GLY A 214 -10.06 -20.10 -12.38
CA GLY A 214 -11.09 -19.08 -12.14
C GLY A 214 -10.82 -17.76 -12.86
N ALA A 215 -11.87 -16.98 -13.11
CA ALA A 215 -11.81 -15.63 -13.62
C ALA A 215 -12.80 -14.70 -12.88
N SER A 216 -12.50 -13.40 -12.79
CA SER A 216 -13.37 -12.38 -12.16
C SER A 216 -13.37 -11.10 -12.98
N ASN A 217 -14.45 -10.33 -12.87
CA ASN A 217 -14.77 -9.13 -13.67
C ASN A 217 -14.92 -9.39 -15.18
N LEU A 218 -15.16 -10.64 -15.58
CA LEU A 218 -15.57 -11.01 -16.94
C LEU A 218 -17.07 -11.36 -16.97
N THR A 219 -17.70 -11.16 -18.13
CA THR A 219 -19.03 -11.71 -18.39
C THR A 219 -18.96 -13.24 -18.52
N PRO A 220 -20.05 -13.99 -18.26
CA PRO A 220 -20.05 -15.46 -18.41
C PRO A 220 -19.62 -15.93 -19.81
N GLU A 221 -19.95 -15.15 -20.84
CA GLU A 221 -19.57 -15.42 -22.24
C GLU A 221 -18.07 -15.23 -22.47
N GLN A 222 -17.48 -14.19 -21.87
CA GLN A 222 -16.04 -13.94 -21.93
C GLN A 222 -15.25 -14.97 -21.12
N GLU A 223 -15.72 -15.36 -19.94
CA GLU A 223 -15.09 -16.40 -19.12
C GLU A 223 -15.10 -17.75 -19.85
N GLN A 224 -16.23 -18.12 -20.47
CA GLN A 224 -16.32 -19.35 -21.25
C GLN A 224 -15.37 -19.33 -22.45
N ARG A 225 -15.28 -18.19 -23.15
CA ARG A 225 -14.34 -18.03 -24.26
C ARG A 225 -12.88 -18.10 -23.80
N LEU A 226 -12.54 -17.44 -22.69
CA LEU A 226 -11.21 -17.50 -22.09
C LEU A 226 -10.84 -18.95 -21.72
N ARG A 227 -11.80 -19.70 -21.15
CA ARG A 227 -11.64 -21.12 -20.84
C ARG A 227 -11.32 -21.93 -22.10
N GLU A 228 -12.14 -21.80 -23.13
CA GLU A 228 -11.97 -22.53 -24.39
C GLU A 228 -10.65 -22.18 -25.08
N GLU A 229 -10.29 -20.91 -25.15
CA GLU A 229 -9.04 -20.46 -25.76
C GLU A 229 -7.83 -21.00 -24.98
N THR A 230 -7.84 -20.92 -23.64
CA THR A 230 -6.70 -21.32 -22.81
C THR A 230 -6.52 -22.83 -22.69
N GLU A 231 -7.60 -23.60 -22.55
CA GLU A 231 -7.52 -25.07 -22.43
C GLU A 231 -7.10 -25.75 -23.75
N GLN A 232 -7.30 -25.08 -24.89
CA GLN A 232 -6.92 -25.60 -26.21
C GLN A 232 -5.51 -25.19 -26.64
N ALA A 233 -4.80 -24.41 -25.82
CA ALA A 233 -3.59 -23.72 -26.23
C ALA A 233 -2.42 -23.91 -25.27
N PRO A 234 -1.20 -24.08 -25.79
CA PRO A 234 -0.03 -24.08 -24.95
C PRO A 234 0.28 -22.66 -24.44
N LEU A 235 0.99 -22.57 -23.31
CA LEU A 235 1.50 -21.33 -22.72
C LEU A 235 2.40 -20.56 -23.69
N SER A 236 3.12 -21.27 -24.56
CA SER A 236 3.94 -20.71 -25.64
C SER A 236 3.18 -19.92 -26.70
N ASP A 237 1.84 -20.07 -26.79
CA ASP A 237 1.01 -19.20 -27.64
C ASP A 237 0.77 -17.81 -27.02
N TYR A 238 0.98 -17.67 -25.71
CA TYR A 238 0.73 -16.43 -24.98
C TYR A 238 2.02 -15.68 -24.67
N ILE A 239 3.08 -16.40 -24.30
CA ILE A 239 4.34 -15.82 -23.82
C ILE A 239 5.54 -16.51 -24.46
N ASP A 240 6.66 -15.79 -24.57
CA ASP A 240 7.88 -16.31 -25.18
C ASP A 240 8.63 -17.28 -24.25
N GLU A 241 9.55 -18.07 -24.83
CA GLU A 241 10.34 -19.05 -24.08
C GLU A 241 11.15 -18.42 -22.94
N ALA A 242 11.59 -17.16 -23.10
CA ALA A 242 12.32 -16.44 -22.06
C ALA A 242 11.44 -16.15 -20.83
N THR A 243 10.20 -15.70 -21.05
CA THR A 243 9.22 -15.48 -19.97
C THR A 243 8.81 -16.79 -19.30
N ILE A 244 8.63 -17.86 -20.08
CA ILE A 244 8.33 -19.20 -19.54
C ILE A 244 9.47 -19.67 -18.62
N ALA A 245 10.72 -19.47 -19.02
CA ALA A 245 11.87 -19.80 -18.19
C ALA A 245 11.93 -18.97 -16.89
N GLN A 246 11.57 -17.69 -16.94
CA GLN A 246 11.48 -16.84 -15.74
C GLN A 246 10.40 -17.31 -14.77
N LEU A 247 9.24 -17.70 -15.31
CA LEU A 247 8.17 -18.28 -14.51
C LEU A 247 8.65 -19.57 -13.83
N HIS A 248 9.24 -20.51 -14.57
CA HIS A 248 9.79 -21.74 -13.97
C HIS A 248 10.91 -21.49 -12.94
N ALA A 249 11.55 -20.32 -12.96
CA ALA A 249 12.49 -19.87 -11.95
C ALA A 249 11.82 -19.19 -10.74
N ASN A 250 10.50 -19.30 -10.59
CA ASN A 250 9.66 -18.66 -9.56
C ASN A 250 9.75 -17.13 -9.55
N GLN A 251 9.99 -16.50 -10.71
CA GLN A 251 9.95 -15.04 -10.83
C GLN A 251 8.55 -14.58 -11.24
N VAL A 252 8.07 -13.53 -10.58
CA VAL A 252 6.86 -12.82 -11.00
C VAL A 252 7.18 -12.02 -12.25
N VAL A 253 6.37 -12.18 -13.29
CA VAL A 253 6.57 -11.49 -14.58
C VAL A 253 5.40 -10.54 -14.83
N LEU A 254 5.71 -9.27 -15.10
CA LEU A 254 4.74 -8.29 -15.56
C LEU A 254 4.90 -8.08 -17.06
N LEU A 255 3.85 -8.38 -17.82
CA LEU A 255 3.79 -8.17 -19.26
C LEU A 255 2.95 -6.93 -19.57
N ASP A 256 3.48 -6.05 -20.43
CA ASP A 256 2.71 -4.97 -21.06
C ASP A 256 2.27 -5.44 -22.45
N LEU A 257 0.98 -5.75 -22.61
CA LEU A 257 0.41 -6.32 -23.84
C LEU A 257 0.45 -5.33 -25.02
N GLN A 258 0.69 -4.03 -24.78
CA GLN A 258 0.94 -3.08 -25.86
C GLN A 258 2.36 -3.18 -26.43
N GLN A 259 3.33 -3.54 -25.58
CA GLN A 259 4.74 -3.68 -25.98
C GLN A 259 5.09 -5.12 -26.37
N GLN A 260 4.45 -6.07 -25.70
CA GLN A 260 4.65 -7.51 -25.83
C GLN A 260 3.27 -8.18 -25.96
N PRO A 261 2.63 -8.08 -27.13
CA PRO A 261 1.38 -8.78 -27.39
C PRO A 261 1.60 -10.30 -27.36
N TYR A 262 0.52 -11.06 -27.22
CA TYR A 262 0.58 -12.52 -27.28
C TYR A 262 1.24 -13.01 -28.57
N VAL A 263 2.01 -14.10 -28.46
CA VAL A 263 2.72 -14.72 -29.58
C VAL A 263 1.74 -15.07 -30.70
N THR A 264 0.58 -15.62 -30.33
CA THR A 264 -0.56 -15.85 -31.24
C THR A 264 -1.68 -14.85 -30.92
N PRO A 265 -2.33 -14.22 -31.92
CA PRO A 265 -3.43 -13.27 -31.68
C PRO A 265 -4.59 -13.91 -30.92
N ARG A 266 -4.83 -13.45 -29.70
CA ARG A 266 -5.89 -13.94 -28.79
C ARG A 266 -6.59 -12.77 -28.11
N SER A 267 -7.76 -13.03 -27.51
CA SER A 267 -8.52 -11.99 -26.81
C SER A 267 -7.80 -11.63 -25.50
N ASP A 268 -7.36 -10.39 -25.38
CA ASP A 268 -6.86 -9.80 -24.13
C ASP A 268 -7.96 -9.16 -23.29
N PHE A 269 -9.22 -9.20 -23.78
CA PHE A 269 -10.40 -8.57 -23.17
C PHE A 269 -10.16 -7.11 -22.74
N GLY A 270 -9.26 -6.39 -23.42
CA GLY A 270 -8.93 -5.00 -23.11
C GLY A 270 -7.92 -4.80 -21.96
N ALA A 271 -7.25 -5.87 -21.48
CA ALA A 271 -6.16 -5.72 -20.53
C ALA A 271 -4.93 -5.08 -21.17
N ARG A 272 -4.33 -4.13 -20.43
CA ARG A 272 -3.06 -3.52 -20.82
C ARG A 272 -1.87 -4.27 -20.23
N TYR A 273 -2.00 -4.73 -18.99
CA TYR A 273 -0.94 -5.41 -18.27
C TYR A 273 -1.42 -6.79 -17.83
N ARG A 274 -0.55 -7.79 -17.90
CA ARG A 274 -0.77 -9.15 -17.40
C ARG A 274 0.33 -9.50 -16.40
N LEU A 275 -0.06 -9.75 -15.16
CA LEU A 275 0.85 -10.24 -14.12
C LEU A 275 0.80 -11.77 -14.10
N LEU A 276 1.94 -12.42 -14.15
CA LEU A 276 2.07 -13.87 -14.13
C LEU A 276 2.91 -14.29 -12.92
N ALA A 277 2.39 -15.23 -12.15
CA ALA A 277 3.08 -15.86 -11.05
C ALA A 277 2.71 -17.35 -11.01
N LEU A 278 3.70 -18.21 -10.76
CA LEU A 278 3.46 -19.64 -10.54
C LEU A 278 3.10 -19.90 -9.09
N TRP A 279 2.04 -20.68 -8.90
CA TRP A 279 1.66 -21.21 -7.60
C TRP A 279 1.90 -22.71 -7.57
N TYR A 280 2.79 -23.15 -6.67
CA TYR A 280 2.96 -24.57 -6.38
C TYR A 280 1.98 -24.95 -5.26
N SER A 281 1.08 -25.89 -5.56
CA SER A 281 0.42 -26.67 -4.51
C SER A 281 1.52 -27.45 -3.79
N MET A 282 1.69 -27.21 -2.48
CA MET A 282 2.56 -28.02 -1.63
C MET A 282 1.92 -29.40 -1.46
N GLU A 283 2.06 -30.25 -2.47
CA GLU A 283 1.87 -31.70 -2.30
C GLU A 283 3.14 -32.30 -1.71
N SER A 284 3.02 -32.79 -0.47
CA SER A 284 3.93 -33.75 0.15
C SER A 284 3.09 -34.77 0.90
#